data_AF-A0A821WVJ7-F1
#
_entry.id   AF-A0A821WVJ7-F1
#
_cell.length_a   1.000
_cell.length_b   1.000
_cell.length_c   1.000
_cell.angle_alpha   90.00
_cell.angle_beta   90.00
_cell.angle_gamma   90.00
#
_symmetry.space_group_name_H-M   'P 1'
#
loop_
_entity.id
_entity.type
_entity.pdbx_description
1 polymer ?
#
loop_
_entity_poly.entity_id
_entity_poly.type
_entity_poly.pdbx_seq_one_letter_code
_entity_poly.pdbx_strand_id
1 'polypeptide(L)' 'GRITWPRTIDEPTKAFIKKLLIQNPDKRLGAGRNGSREIKEQPIFASIRWDDIYARKSKPPIIPAVKHPGDTSCFDQYPE' A
#
# COMPACT_ATOMS: atom_id res chain seq x y z
N GLY A 1 -16.90 0.19 -11.85
CA GLY A 1 -17.85 0.80 -10.89
C GLY A 1 -17.53 2.28 -10.74
N ARG A 2 -18.50 3.11 -10.32
CA ARG A 2 -18.29 4.53 -10.05
C ARG A 2 -17.76 4.69 -8.61
N ILE A 3 -16.54 5.20 -8.47
CA ILE A 3 -15.90 5.46 -7.18
C ILE A 3 -16.17 6.92 -6.80
N THR A 4 -16.72 7.14 -5.61
CA THR A 4 -16.84 8.47 -5.00
C THR A 4 -15.59 8.73 -4.17
N TRP A 5 -14.89 9.84 -4.46
CA TRP A 5 -13.61 10.14 -3.84
C TRP A 5 -13.78 11.13 -2.67
N PRO A 6 -13.18 10.85 -1.49
CA PRO A 6 -12.98 11.85 -0.45
C PRO A 6 -12.16 13.04 -0.97
N ARG A 7 -12.38 14.23 -0.40
CA ARG A 7 -11.65 15.46 -0.77
C ARG A 7 -10.16 15.41 -0.42
N THR A 8 -9.77 14.54 0.49
CA THR A 8 -8.39 14.38 0.98
C THR A 8 -7.47 13.63 0.02
N ILE A 9 -8.02 12.98 -1.01
CA ILE A 9 -7.24 12.20 -1.97
C ILE A 9 -6.85 13.09 -3.15
N ASP A 10 -5.55 13.12 -3.46
CA ASP A 10 -4.96 13.82 -4.59
C ASP A 10 -5.18 13.09 -5.93
N GLU A 11 -5.10 13.80 -7.05
CA GLU A 11 -5.35 13.24 -8.38
C GLU A 11 -4.39 12.09 -8.77
N PRO A 12 -3.07 12.16 -8.52
CA PRO A 12 -2.17 11.03 -8.74
C PRO A 12 -2.62 9.75 -8.04
N THR A 13 -3.04 9.84 -6.77
CA THR A 13 -3.58 8.72 -6.02
C THR A 13 -4.89 8.20 -6.61
N LYS A 14 -5.83 9.07 -7.01
CA LYS A 14 -7.07 8.64 -7.69
C LYS A 14 -6.76 7.91 -8.99
N ALA A 15 -5.85 8.44 -9.81
CA ALA A 15 -5.44 7.83 -11.07
C ALA A 15 -4.82 6.45 -10.84
N PHE A 16 -3.93 6.32 -9.83
CA PHE A 16 -3.34 5.05 -9.44
C PHE A 16 -4.41 4.01 -9.06
N ILE A 17 -5.31 4.37 -8.13
CA ILE A 17 -6.35 3.45 -7.66
C ILE A 17 -7.29 3.05 -8.82
N LYS A 18 -7.65 3.97 -9.72
CA LYS A 18 -8.47 3.64 -10.90
C LYS A 18 -7.79 2.60 -11.80
N LYS A 19 -6.47 2.68 -12.00
CA LYS A 19 -5.71 1.71 -12.81
C LYS A 19 -5.63 0.33 -12.14
N LEU A 20 -5.64 0.27 -10.81
CA LEU A 20 -5.73 -0.99 -10.06
C LEU A 20 -7.14 -1.58 -10.08
N LEU A 21 -8.18 -0.75 -10.06
CA LEU A 21 -9.58 -1.17 -10.00
C LEU A 21 -10.23 -1.29 -11.39
N ILE A 22 -9.46 -1.74 -12.37
CA ILE A 22 -9.99 -2.08 -13.71
C ILE A 22 -10.70 -3.44 -13.63
N GLN A 23 -11.94 -3.45 -14.15
CA GLN A 23 -12.82 -4.62 -14.12
C GLN A 23 -12.25 -5.79 -14.92
N ASN A 24 -11.68 -5.52 -16.11
CA ASN A 24 -10.94 -6.52 -16.87
C ASN A 24 -9.57 -6.75 -16.21
N PRO A 25 -9.27 -7.95 -15.69
CA PRO A 25 -7.99 -8.25 -15.05
C PRO A 25 -6.78 -8.05 -15.96
N ASP A 26 -6.88 -8.37 -17.24
CA ASP A 26 -5.76 -8.29 -18.20
C ASP A 26 -5.33 -6.85 -18.48
N LYS A 27 -6.23 -5.89 -18.24
CA LYS A 27 -5.98 -4.45 -18.40
C LYS A 27 -5.57 -3.77 -17.09
N ARG A 28 -5.58 -4.50 -15.98
CA ARG A 28 -5.25 -3.96 -14.67
C ARG A 28 -3.76 -3.61 -14.61
N LEU A 29 -3.43 -2.53 -13.92
CA LEU A 29 -2.03 -2.16 -13.66
C LEU A 29 -1.29 -3.33 -13.02
N GLY A 30 -0.17 -3.73 -13.61
CA GLY A 30 0.64 -4.86 -13.16
C GLY A 30 0.16 -6.24 -13.63
N ALA A 31 -0.85 -6.32 -14.51
CA ALA A 31 -1.19 -7.56 -15.22
C ALA A 31 -0.37 -7.76 -16.51
N GLY A 32 0.33 -6.72 -16.98
CA GLY A 32 1.20 -6.78 -18.15
C GLY A 32 2.50 -7.56 -17.90
N ARG A 33 3.34 -7.67 -18.95
CA ARG A 33 4.64 -8.38 -18.90
C ARG A 33 5.59 -7.85 -17.83
N ASN A 34 5.49 -6.57 -17.51
CA ASN A 34 6.33 -5.92 -16.50
C ASN A 34 5.81 -6.14 -15.06
N GLY A 35 4.59 -6.67 -14.90
CA GLY A 35 4.05 -7.09 -13.62
C GLY A 35 4.14 -6.01 -12.54
N SER A 36 4.65 -6.38 -11.36
CA SER A 36 4.79 -5.48 -10.22
C SER A 36 5.68 -4.26 -10.48
N ARG A 37 6.54 -4.28 -11.50
CA ARG A 37 7.38 -3.12 -11.86
C ARG A 37 6.52 -1.92 -12.26
N GLU A 38 5.43 -2.15 -13.00
CA GLU A 38 4.51 -1.07 -13.41
C GLU A 38 3.85 -0.38 -12.21
N ILE A 39 3.65 -1.12 -11.12
CA ILE A 39 3.11 -0.60 -9.86
C ILE A 39 4.17 0.23 -9.15
N LYS A 40 5.39 -0.30 -9.02
CA LYS A 40 6.52 0.34 -8.34
C LYS A 40 6.95 1.66 -8.99
N GLU A 41 6.76 1.78 -10.31
CA GLU A 41 7.11 2.98 -11.10
C GLU A 41 6.01 4.05 -11.14
N GLN A 42 4.89 3.87 -10.43
CA GLN A 42 3.84 4.90 -10.39
C GLN A 42 4.29 6.15 -9.61
N PRO A 43 3.83 7.35 -10.00
CA PRO A 43 4.26 8.61 -9.37
C PRO A 43 4.07 8.68 -7.85
N ILE A 44 3.04 8.02 -7.32
CA ILE A 44 2.77 7.98 -5.87
C ILE A 44 3.88 7.29 -5.06
N PHE A 45 4.74 6.52 -5.72
CA PHE A 45 5.88 5.82 -5.12
C PHE A 45 7.23 6.44 -5.51
N ALA A 46 7.26 7.62 -6.14
CA ALA A 46 8.50 8.23 -6.63
C ALA A 46 9.54 8.49 -5.51
N SER A 47 9.10 8.69 -4.26
CA SER A 47 9.97 8.87 -3.10
C SER A 47 10.40 7.56 -2.45
N ILE A 48 9.87 6.41 -2.87
CA ILE A 48 10.14 5.11 -2.25
C ILE A 48 11.37 4.47 -2.88
N ARG A 49 12.39 4.23 -2.05
CA ARG A 49 13.53 3.37 -2.40
C ARG A 49 13.22 1.93 -2.01
N TRP A 50 12.76 1.14 -2.97
CA TRP A 50 12.30 -0.24 -2.73
C TRP A 50 13.36 -1.15 -2.10
N ASP A 51 14.64 -0.97 -2.45
CA ASP A 51 15.73 -1.75 -1.87
C ASP A 51 15.97 -1.43 -0.39
N ASP A 52 15.76 -0.17 0.02
CA ASP A 52 15.88 0.23 1.43
C ASP A 52 14.71 -0.32 2.26
N ILE A 53 13.51 -0.39 1.68
CA ILE A 53 12.35 -1.05 2.30
C ILE A 53 12.62 -2.54 2.48
N TYR A 54 13.08 -3.22 1.43
CA TYR A 54 13.40 -4.64 1.47
C TYR A 54 14.49 -4.96 2.51
N ALA A 55 15.53 -4.13 2.57
CA ALA A 55 16.61 -4.26 3.54
C ALA A 55 16.27 -3.73 4.94
N ARG A 56 15.01 -3.32 5.19
CA ARG A 56 14.52 -2.77 6.48
C ARG A 56 15.34 -1.57 6.98
N LYS A 57 15.85 -0.74 6.07
CA LYS A 57 16.66 0.45 6.38
C LYS A 57 15.80 1.68 6.63
N SER A 58 14.63 1.79 6.00
CA SER A 58 13.73 2.92 6.18
C SER A 58 13.01 2.82 7.53
N LYS A 59 12.99 3.93 8.28
CA LYS A 59 12.23 4.02 9.52
C LYS A 59 10.73 3.97 9.23
N PRO A 60 9.94 3.07 9.86
CA PRO A 60 8.50 3.04 9.67
C PRO A 60 7.85 4.28 10.31
N PRO A 61 6.73 4.76 9.75
CA PRO A 61 6.01 5.92 10.30
C PRO A 61 5.32 5.60 11.63
N ILE A 62 4.99 4.33 11.88
CA ILE A 62 4.34 3.86 13.09
C ILE A 62 5.20 2.73 13.66
N ILE A 63 5.60 2.88 14.92
CA ILE A 63 6.31 1.84 15.69
C ILE A 63 5.35 1.43 16.82
N PRO A 64 4.86 0.18 16.85
CA PRO A 64 3.94 -0.27 17.88
C PRO A 64 4.64 -0.28 19.25
N ALA A 65 3.91 0.14 20.29
CA ALA A 65 4.42 0.17 21.66
C ALA A 65 4.29 -1.22 22.29
N VAL A 66 5.25 -2.10 22.01
CA VAL A 66 5.32 -3.47 22.56
C VAL A 66 6.27 -3.48 23.75
N LYS A 67 5.81 -3.95 24.91
CA LYS A 67 6.58 -3.94 26.17
C LYS A 67 7.44 -5.19 26.36
N HIS A 68 6.96 -6.35 25.93
CA HIS A 68 7.65 -7.64 26.06
C HIS A 68 7.20 -8.64 24.97
N PRO A 69 7.91 -9.76 24.74
CA PRO A 69 7.62 -10.69 23.64
C PRO A 69 6.22 -11.34 23.63
N GLY A 70 5.49 -11.28 24.75
CA GLY A 70 4.12 -11.81 24.89
C GLY A 70 3.07 -10.72 25.10
N ASP A 71 3.39 -9.46 24.80
CA ASP A 71 2.48 -8.34 24.98
C ASP A 71 1.37 -8.37 23.92
N THR A 72 0.13 -8.53 24.38
CA THR A 72 -1.08 -8.57 23.54
C THR A 72 -1.83 -7.23 23.52
N SER A 73 -1.26 -6.13 24.02
CA SER A 73 -1.92 -4.83 24.10
C SER A 73 -2.32 -4.21 22.75
N CYS A 74 -1.73 -4.68 21.65
CA CYS A 74 -2.10 -4.30 20.29
C CYS A 74 -3.20 -5.21 19.68
N PHE A 75 -3.79 -6.11 20.47
CA PHE A 75 -4.85 -7.02 20.06
C PHE A 75 -6.11 -6.78 20.90
N ASP A 76 -7.27 -7.07 20.33
CA ASP A 76 -8.54 -7.05 21.05
C ASP A 76 -8.65 -8.23 22.02
N GLN A 77 -9.44 -8.05 23.08
CA GLN A 77 -9.80 -9.13 24.00
C GLN A 77 -11.08 -9.81 23.50
N TYR A 78 -11.04 -11.15 23.41
CA TYR A 78 -12.18 -11.97 23.05
C TYR A 78 -12.55 -12.87 24.24
N PRO A 79 -13.84 -13.24 24.41
CA PRO A 79 -14.23 -14.28 25.36
C PRO A 79 -13.52 -15.60 25.04
N GLU A 80 -13.14 -16.34 26.07
CA GLU A 80 -12.65 -17.73 25.92
C GLU A 80 -13.77 -18.71 25.55
#